data_AF-A0A7S0C635-F1
#
_entry.id   AF-A0A7S0C635-F1
#
_cell.length_a   1.000
_cell.length_b   1.000
_cell.length_c   1.000
_cell.angle_alpha   90.00
_cell.angle_beta   90.00
_cell.angle_gamma   90.00
#
_symmetry.space_group_name_H-M   'P 1'
#
loop_
_entity.id
_entity.type
_entity.pdbx_description
1 polymer ?
#
loop_
_entity_poly.entity_id
_entity_poly.type
_entity_poly.pdbx_seq_one_letter_code
_entity_poly.pdbx_strand_id
1 'polypeptide(L)'
;NGVYRCGFATSQEAYNKAIEELTDSFDRIHEILKKQNFIAGNKLTEADIRLFVTLIRFDEVYAVYFKTNTRSVAGAPSMLEYIRTIYRMKGVAETVNMDQIKAHYYASTQI
;
A
#
# COMPACT_ATOMS: atom_id res chain seq x y z
N ASN A 1 3.65 2.57 7.82
CA ASN A 1 3.03 2.53 9.17
C ASN A 1 1.56 2.95 9.22
N GLY A 2 1.03 3.76 8.28
CA GLY A 2 -0.38 4.22 8.35
C GLY A 2 -1.42 3.10 8.43
N VAL A 3 -1.29 2.06 7.60
CA VAL A 3 -2.24 0.92 7.59
C VAL A 3 -2.29 0.18 8.93
N TYR A 4 -1.15 -0.02 9.58
CA TYR A 4 -1.05 -0.65 10.90
C TYR A 4 -1.67 0.20 12.01
N ARG A 5 -1.50 1.53 11.94
CA ARG A 5 -2.15 2.46 12.88
C ARG A 5 -3.67 2.41 12.78
N CYS A 6 -4.20 2.20 11.57
CA CYS A 6 -5.64 1.98 11.37
C CYS A 6 -6.07 0.62 11.95
N GLY A 7 -5.37 -0.45 11.56
CA GLY A 7 -5.73 -1.82 11.92
C GLY A 7 -5.66 -2.13 13.41
N PHE A 8 -4.74 -1.49 14.14
CA PHE A 8 -4.52 -1.71 15.57
C PHE A 8 -5.01 -0.55 16.45
N ALA A 9 -5.82 0.36 15.90
CA ALA A 9 -6.43 1.40 16.70
C ALA A 9 -7.35 0.79 17.76
N THR A 10 -7.19 1.21 19.02
CA THR A 10 -8.02 0.75 20.15
C THR A 10 -9.20 1.69 20.45
N SER A 11 -9.31 2.81 19.72
CA SER A 11 -10.43 3.74 19.82
C SER A 11 -10.84 4.25 18.44
N GLN A 12 -12.12 4.62 18.31
CA GLN A 12 -12.67 5.19 17.08
C GLN A 12 -11.96 6.49 16.68
N GLU A 13 -11.61 7.33 17.66
CA GLU A 13 -10.91 8.60 17.41
C GLU A 13 -9.51 8.37 16.85
N ALA A 14 -8.75 7.43 17.43
CA ALA A 14 -7.42 7.07 16.94
C ALA A 14 -7.49 6.47 15.52
N TYR A 15 -8.49 5.64 15.25
CA TYR A 15 -8.75 5.11 13.91
C TYR A 15 -9.05 6.25 12.92
N ASN A 16 -10.00 7.14 13.24
CA ASN A 16 -10.42 8.24 12.38
C ASN A 16 -9.24 9.12 11.96
N LYS A 17 -8.39 9.50 12.93
CA LYS A 17 -7.18 10.25 12.63
C LYS A 17 -6.20 9.48 11.74
N ALA A 18 -6.01 8.20 12.01
CA ALA A 18 -5.08 7.37 11.24
C ALA A 18 -5.56 7.14 9.79
N ILE A 19 -6.86 6.92 9.58
CA ILE A 19 -7.42 6.69 8.24
C ILE A 19 -7.44 7.97 7.41
N GLU A 20 -7.66 9.13 8.03
CA GLU A 20 -7.55 10.44 7.38
C GLU A 20 -6.12 10.67 6.87
N GLU A 21 -5.12 10.59 7.76
CA GLU A 21 -3.70 10.77 7.40
C GLU A 21 -3.22 9.75 6.34
N LEU A 22 -3.72 8.51 6.39
CA LEU A 22 -3.43 7.49 5.38
C LEU A 22 -4.04 7.85 4.03
N THR A 23 -5.29 8.31 4.01
CA THR A 23 -6.02 8.68 2.79
C THR A 23 -5.34 9.88 2.13
N ASP A 24 -4.99 10.91 2.90
CA ASP A 24 -4.27 12.10 2.39
C ASP A 24 -2.90 11.73 1.81
N SER A 25 -2.18 10.84 2.48
CA SER A 25 -0.88 10.35 2.01
C SER A 25 -1.01 9.56 0.71
N PHE A 26 -2.04 8.72 0.60
CA PHE A 26 -2.35 7.95 -0.61
C PHE A 26 -2.62 8.91 -1.79
N ASP A 27 -3.50 9.89 -1.59
CA ASP A 27 -3.87 10.86 -2.62
C ASP A 27 -2.66 11.71 -3.05
N ARG A 28 -1.82 12.13 -2.10
CA ARG A 28 -0.57 12.86 -2.41
C ARG A 28 0.37 12.02 -3.28
N ILE A 29 0.55 10.75 -2.96
CA ILE A 29 1.40 9.83 -3.74
C ILE A 29 0.80 9.63 -5.13
N HIS A 30 -0.51 9.44 -5.23
CA HIS A 30 -1.21 9.33 -6.51
C HIS A 30 -0.97 10.54 -7.41
N GLU A 31 -1.05 11.76 -6.87
CA GLU A 31 -0.78 13.01 -7.58
C GLU A 31 0.68 13.18 -8.00
N ILE A 32 1.63 12.75 -7.17
CA ILE A 32 3.05 12.71 -7.55
C ILE A 32 3.23 11.78 -8.76
N LEU A 33 2.71 10.55 -8.67
CA LEU A 33 2.87 9.52 -9.70
C LEU A 33 2.11 9.82 -11.00
N LYS A 34 1.19 10.79 -11.02
CA LYS A 34 0.62 11.32 -12.26
C LYS A 34 1.64 12.11 -13.09
N LYS A 35 2.70 12.63 -12.47
CA LYS A 35 3.63 13.60 -13.08
C LYS A 35 5.03 13.02 -13.32
N GLN A 36 5.37 11.91 -12.66
CA GLN A 36 6.70 11.32 -12.68
C GLN A 36 6.65 9.82 -12.41
N ASN A 37 7.71 9.11 -12.80
CA ASN A 37 7.75 7.64 -12.76
C ASN A 37 7.94 7.06 -11.35
N PHE A 38 8.60 7.80 -10.45
CA PHE A 38 8.95 7.35 -9.09
C PHE A 38 8.68 8.45 -8.07
N ILE A 39 8.54 8.13 -6.79
CA ILE A 39 8.13 9.12 -5.79
C ILE A 39 9.21 10.17 -5.45
N ALA A 40 10.45 9.92 -5.84
CA ALA A 40 11.60 10.83 -5.68
C ALA A 40 12.14 11.39 -7.01
N GLY A 41 11.41 11.21 -8.12
CA GLY A 41 11.74 11.78 -9.43
C GLY A 41 11.78 10.72 -10.54
N ASN A 42 12.80 10.77 -11.39
CA ASN A 42 12.90 9.92 -12.59
C ASN A 42 13.78 8.68 -12.41
N LYS A 43 14.33 8.45 -11.21
CA LYS A 43 15.14 7.29 -10.89
C LYS A 43 14.51 6.52 -9.74
N LEU A 44 14.55 5.20 -9.82
CA LEU A 44 14.16 4.32 -8.74
C LEU A 44 15.06 4.56 -7.52
N THR A 45 14.45 4.67 -6.34
CA THR A 45 15.16 4.83 -5.06
C THR A 45 14.67 3.80 -4.04
N GLU A 46 15.34 3.72 -2.89
CA GLU A 46 14.87 2.89 -1.77
C GLU A 46 13.44 3.27 -1.33
N ALA A 47 13.09 4.56 -1.41
CA ALA A 47 11.76 5.03 -1.06
C ALA A 47 10.68 4.33 -1.89
N ASP A 48 10.96 4.08 -3.17
CA ASP A 48 10.05 3.38 -4.07
C ASP A 48 9.86 1.92 -3.70
N ILE A 49 10.94 1.24 -3.32
CA ILE A 49 10.87 -0.15 -2.87
C ILE A 49 10.04 -0.25 -1.59
N ARG A 50 10.25 0.67 -0.64
CA ARG A 50 9.48 0.73 0.62
C ARG A 50 8.00 1.03 0.39
N LEU A 51 7.68 1.84 -0.61
CA LEU A 51 6.30 2.10 -0.99
C LEU A 51 5.69 0.89 -1.71
N PHE A 52 6.39 0.31 -2.67
CA PHE A 52 5.95 -0.86 -3.44
C PHE A 52 5.49 -2.01 -2.54
N VAL A 53 6.29 -2.37 -1.53
CA VAL A 53 5.94 -3.44 -0.59
C VAL A 53 4.66 -3.15 0.19
N THR A 54 4.32 -1.88 0.40
CA THR A 54 3.06 -1.48 1.04
C THR A 54 1.91 -1.58 0.03
N LEU A 55 2.08 -1.01 -1.17
CA LEU A 55 1.01 -0.94 -2.18
C LEU A 55 0.62 -2.31 -2.73
N ILE A 56 1.58 -3.21 -2.97
CA ILE A 56 1.31 -4.53 -3.53
C ILE A 56 0.42 -5.40 -2.62
N ARG A 57 0.38 -5.10 -1.32
CA ARG A 57 -0.44 -5.80 -0.30
C ARG A 57 -1.75 -5.06 0.01
N PHE A 58 -1.95 -3.86 -0.55
CA PHE A 58 -2.97 -2.95 -0.07
C PHE A 58 -4.40 -3.46 -0.32
N ASP A 59 -4.74 -3.75 -1.58
CA ASP A 59 -6.09 -4.17 -1.94
C ASP A 59 -6.41 -5.58 -1.42
N GLU A 60 -5.45 -6.50 -1.53
CA GLU A 60 -5.63 -7.92 -1.17
C GLU A 60 -5.67 -8.17 0.34
N VAL A 61 -5.14 -7.25 1.15
CA VAL A 61 -5.05 -7.42 2.61
C VAL A 61 -5.51 -6.17 3.33
N TYR A 62 -4.77 -5.06 3.22
CA TYR A 62 -4.94 -3.92 4.14
C TYR A 62 -6.32 -3.28 4.07
N ALA A 63 -6.89 -3.16 2.88
CA ALA A 63 -8.20 -2.58 2.67
C ALA A 63 -9.28 -3.22 3.57
N VAL A 64 -9.27 -4.56 3.67
CA VAL A 64 -10.24 -5.30 4.51
C VAL A 64 -9.69 -5.53 5.90
N TYR A 65 -8.50 -6.12 6.01
CA TYR A 65 -7.92 -6.58 7.27
C TYR A 65 -7.68 -5.43 8.26
N PHE A 66 -7.16 -4.30 7.77
CA PHE A 66 -6.92 -3.10 8.55
C PHE A 66 -8.01 -2.02 8.38
N LYS A 67 -9.12 -2.37 7.71
CA LYS A 67 -10.26 -1.48 7.46
C LYS A 67 -9.89 -0.22 6.66
N THR A 68 -8.81 -0.25 5.88
CA THR A 68 -8.33 0.91 5.11
C THR A 68 -8.98 0.99 3.72
N ASN A 69 -10.28 0.80 3.62
CA ASN A 69 -11.04 0.65 2.37
C ASN A 69 -11.53 1.98 1.75
N THR A 70 -10.95 3.12 2.15
CA THR A 70 -11.29 4.45 1.59
C THR A 70 -10.69 4.68 0.19
N ARG A 71 -9.65 3.92 -0.17
CA ARG A 71 -8.94 3.97 -1.46
C ARG A 71 -8.63 2.55 -1.92
N SER A 72 -8.35 2.42 -3.22
CA SER A 72 -7.87 1.18 -3.82
C SER A 72 -6.73 1.47 -4.79
N VAL A 73 -5.68 0.67 -4.74
CA VAL A 73 -4.54 0.78 -5.66
C VAL A 73 -4.99 0.39 -7.08
N ALA A 74 -5.79 -0.66 -7.23
CA ALA A 74 -6.41 -1.06 -8.49
C ALA A 74 -7.31 0.04 -9.07
N GLY A 75 -7.97 0.83 -8.22
CA GLY A 75 -8.79 1.98 -8.62
C GLY A 75 -8.00 3.26 -8.95
N ALA A 76 -6.67 3.27 -8.76
CA ALA A 76 -5.82 4.45 -8.90
C ALA A 76 -4.79 4.27 -10.05
N PRO A 77 -5.08 4.70 -11.30
CA PRO A 77 -4.29 4.30 -12.48
C PRO A 77 -2.78 4.59 -12.40
N SER A 78 -2.35 5.75 -11.90
CA SER A 78 -0.92 6.07 -11.77
C SER A 78 -0.22 5.20 -10.72
N MET A 79 -0.92 4.84 -9.64
CA MET A 79 -0.36 3.93 -8.62
C MET A 79 -0.33 2.49 -9.12
N LEU A 80 -1.36 2.07 -9.86
CA LEU A 80 -1.40 0.74 -10.46
C LEU A 80 -0.26 0.55 -11.47
N GLU A 81 -0.01 1.54 -12.34
CA GLU A 81 1.11 1.45 -13.29
C GLU A 81 2.47 1.53 -12.58
N TYR A 82 2.58 2.35 -11.55
CA TYR A 82 3.77 2.41 -10.70
C TYR A 82 4.12 1.05 -10.09
N ILE A 83 3.16 0.36 -9.45
CA ILE A 83 3.43 -0.97 -8.89
C ILE A 83 3.74 -2.00 -9.96
N ARG A 84 3.08 -1.94 -11.13
CA ARG A 84 3.34 -2.85 -12.26
C ARG A 84 4.74 -2.66 -12.83
N THR A 85 5.20 -1.41 -12.91
CA THR A 85 6.56 -1.08 -13.37
C THR A 85 7.61 -1.75 -12.48
N ILE A 86 7.46 -1.64 -11.15
CA ILE A 86 8.39 -2.27 -10.20
C ILE A 86 8.24 -3.80 -10.23
N TYR A 87 7.01 -4.31 -10.26
CA TYR A 87 6.73 -5.76 -10.29
C TYR A 87 7.34 -6.46 -11.51
N ARG A 88 7.39 -5.78 -12.68
CA ARG A 88 7.95 -6.31 -13.92
C ARG A 88 9.48 -6.25 -13.97
N MET A 89 10.15 -5.62 -13.00
CA MET A 89 11.61 -5.65 -12.93
C MET A 89 12.11 -7.08 -12.70
N LYS A 90 13.22 -7.44 -13.38
CA LYS A 90 13.79 -8.79 -13.30
C LYS A 90 14.02 -9.20 -11.85
N GLY A 91 13.44 -10.33 -11.44
CA GLY A 91 13.62 -10.89 -10.09
C GLY A 91 12.62 -10.37 -9.04
N VAL A 92 11.77 -9.38 -9.34
CA VAL A 92 10.83 -8.82 -8.35
C VAL A 92 9.59 -9.69 -8.19
N ALA A 93 9.00 -10.17 -9.28
CA ALA A 93 7.79 -11.00 -9.24
C ALA A 93 7.98 -12.26 -8.39
N GLU A 94 9.17 -12.87 -8.45
CA GLU A 94 9.56 -14.05 -7.69
C GLU A 94 9.60 -13.81 -6.17
N THR A 95 9.66 -12.54 -5.73
CA THR A 95 9.64 -12.17 -4.31
C THR A 95 8.24 -11.97 -3.74
N VAL A 96 7.20 -11.98 -4.60
CA VAL A 96 5.83 -11.69 -4.20
C VAL A 96 5.00 -12.98 -4.22
N ASN A 97 4.81 -13.58 -3.04
CA ASN A 97 3.89 -14.68 -2.86
C ASN A 97 2.60 -14.19 -2.18
N MET A 98 1.56 -13.92 -2.99
CA MET A 98 0.31 -13.36 -2.46
C MET A 98 -0.45 -14.35 -1.56
N ASP A 99 -0.37 -15.65 -1.83
CA ASP A 99 -1.01 -16.67 -0.99
C ASP A 99 -0.40 -16.71 0.40
N GLN A 100 0.94 -16.69 0.50
CA GLN A 100 1.63 -16.60 1.79
C GLN A 100 1.33 -15.29 2.52
N ILE A 101 1.28 -14.17 1.79
CA ILE A 101 0.91 -12.87 2.36
C ILE A 101 -0.49 -12.95 2.97
N LYS A 102 -1.50 -13.37 2.21
CA LYS A 102 -2.88 -13.46 2.70
C LYS A 102 -3.01 -14.46 3.84
N ALA A 103 -2.44 -15.65 3.72
CA ALA A 103 -2.45 -16.66 4.78
C ALA A 103 -1.82 -16.11 6.07
N HIS A 104 -0.72 -15.37 5.98
CA HIS A 104 -0.11 -14.75 7.15
C HIS A 104 -1.08 -13.78 7.84
N TYR A 105 -1.60 -12.76 7.13
CA TYR A 105 -2.45 -11.76 7.77
C TYR A 105 -3.79 -12.33 8.28
N TYR A 106 -4.45 -13.19 7.50
CA TYR A 106 -5.78 -13.68 7.84
C TYR A 106 -5.79 -14.90 8.77
N ALA A 107 -4.70 -15.67 8.85
CA ALA A 107 -4.64 -16.86 9.71
C ALA A 107 -3.71 -16.73 10.91
N SER A 108 -2.70 -15.84 10.87
CA SER A 108 -1.69 -15.76 11.95
C SER A 108 -2.07 -14.83 13.09
N THR A 109 -3.16 -14.08 12.97
CA THR A 109 -3.52 -13.05 13.93
C THR A 109 -4.95 -13.24 14.43
N GLN A 110 -5.07 -13.54 15.73
CA GLN A 110 -6.27 -13.23 16.50
C GLN A 110 -6.28 -11.70 16.68
N ILE A 111 -7.20 -11.01 16.02
CA ILE A 111 -7.56 -9.63 16.37
C ILE A 111 -8.59 -9.69 17.48
#